data_AF-A0A7Y8L845-F1
#
_entry.id   AF-A0A7Y8L845-F1
#
_cell.length_a   1.000
_cell.length_b   1.000
_cell.length_c   1.000
_cell.angle_alpha   90.00
_cell.angle_beta   90.00
_cell.angle_gamma   90.00
#
_symmetry.space_group_name_H-M   'P 1'
#
loop_
_entity.id
_entity.type
_entity.pdbx_description
1 polymer ?
#
loop_
_entity_poly.entity_id
_entity_poly.type
_entity_poly.pdbx_seq_one_letter_code
_entity_poly.pdbx_strand_id
1 'polypeptide(L)'
;MALPVNCVFQSFYDDRGHLKREIFIEAARELSELFMKANISQTSIRNLFNLLKDMANRLQADRSLDFGAAQETYYRFVRQVEYNVKRQVLNPIFQEFAAGHLDVATKDRGEFLGFVEYLTSILARLKTK
;
A
#
# COMPACT_ATOMS: atom_id res chain seq x y z
N MET A 1 9.91 16.12 2.05
CA MET A 1 8.46 16.04 1.75
C MET A 1 7.89 15.06 2.74
N ALA A 2 6.75 15.37 3.36
CA ALA A 2 6.07 14.47 4.29
C ALA A 2 4.75 14.00 3.65
N LEU A 3 4.23 12.87 4.14
CA LEU A 3 2.91 12.40 3.71
C LEU A 3 1.78 13.33 4.20
N PRO A 4 0.79 13.61 3.35
CA PRO A 4 -0.44 14.26 3.78
C PRO A 4 -1.17 13.39 4.81
N VAL A 5 -1.66 14.01 5.88
CA VAL A 5 -2.33 13.29 6.99
C VAL A 5 -3.56 12.52 6.51
N ASN A 6 -4.31 13.09 5.56
CA ASN A 6 -5.47 12.45 4.92
C ASN A 6 -5.13 11.28 3.99
N CYS A 7 -3.85 11.00 3.78
CA CYS A 7 -3.37 9.85 3.01
C CYS A 7 -2.85 8.71 3.91
N VAL A 8 -2.92 8.86 5.23
CA VAL A 8 -2.55 7.83 6.21
C VAL A 8 -3.79 7.38 6.97
N PHE A 9 -4.21 6.15 6.72
CA PHE A 9 -5.47 5.62 7.23
C PHE A 9 -5.28 4.82 8.53
N GLN A 10 -6.21 5.00 9.47
CA GLN A 10 -6.36 4.12 10.65
C GLN A 10 -7.33 2.95 10.39
N SER A 11 -8.11 3.04 9.31
CA SER A 11 -8.92 1.97 8.72
C SER A 11 -9.28 2.36 7.29
N PHE A 12 -9.26 1.38 6.38
CA PHE A 12 -9.69 1.55 4.98
C PHE A 12 -11.22 1.48 4.82
N TYR A 13 -11.95 1.11 5.88
CA TYR A 13 -13.39 0.94 5.87
C TYR A 13 -14.09 2.05 6.66
N ASP A 14 -15.29 2.39 6.24
CA ASP A 14 -16.21 3.27 6.96
C ASP A 14 -16.98 2.50 8.05
N ASP A 15 -17.81 3.22 8.80
CA ASP A 15 -18.61 2.66 9.90
C ASP A 15 -19.68 1.66 9.41
N ARG A 16 -19.89 1.54 8.10
CA ARG A 16 -20.81 0.59 7.46
C ARG A 16 -20.10 -0.65 6.93
N GLY A 17 -18.78 -0.74 7.08
CA GLY A 17 -17.97 -1.84 6.58
C GLY A 17 -17.73 -1.78 5.07
N HIS A 18 -17.83 -0.60 4.45
CA HIS A 18 -17.49 -0.38 3.05
C HIS A 18 -16.16 0.34 2.91
N LEU A 19 -15.44 0.07 1.82
CA LEU A 19 -14.20 0.80 1.53
C LEU A 19 -14.49 2.30 1.36
N LYS A 20 -13.69 3.12 2.04
CA LYS A 20 -13.78 4.58 2.00
C LYS A 20 -13.56 5.10 0.59
N ARG A 21 -14.40 6.04 0.14
CA ARG A 21 -14.30 6.64 -1.21
C ARG A 21 -12.93 7.27 -1.47
N GLU A 22 -12.33 7.82 -0.42
CA GLU A 22 -11.05 8.53 -0.42
C GLU A 22 -9.91 7.63 -0.91
N ILE A 23 -9.95 6.32 -0.62
CA ILE A 23 -8.92 5.37 -1.06
C ILE A 23 -8.94 5.20 -2.59
N PHE A 24 -10.10 5.42 -3.22
CA PHE A 24 -10.25 5.26 -4.66
C PHE A 24 -9.96 6.53 -5.43
N ILE A 25 -10.21 7.70 -4.84
CA ILE A 25 -10.27 8.98 -5.55
C ILE A 25 -9.32 10.01 -4.95
N GLU A 26 -9.67 10.61 -3.81
CA GLU A 26 -8.97 11.77 -3.26
C GLU A 26 -7.54 11.45 -2.82
N ALA A 27 -7.41 10.53 -1.86
CA ALA A 27 -6.12 10.17 -1.28
C ALA A 27 -5.25 9.42 -2.29
N ALA A 28 -5.86 8.65 -3.19
CA ALA A 28 -5.13 7.98 -4.27
C ALA A 28 -4.56 8.99 -5.29
N ARG A 29 -5.33 10.00 -5.67
CA ARG A 29 -4.85 11.08 -6.54
C ARG A 29 -3.70 11.82 -5.87
N GLU A 30 -3.89 12.26 -4.63
CA GLU A 30 -2.89 13.04 -3.92
C GLU A 30 -1.57 12.29 -3.72
N LEU A 31 -1.61 11.02 -3.28
CA LEU A 31 -0.39 10.21 -3.18
C LEU A 31 0.25 9.93 -4.54
N SER A 32 -0.54 9.69 -5.59
CA SER A 32 0.04 9.48 -6.92
C SER A 32 0.79 10.72 -7.41
N GLU A 33 0.27 11.92 -7.18
CA GLU A 33 0.94 13.18 -7.51
C GLU A 33 2.21 13.39 -6.69
N LEU A 34 2.16 13.12 -5.38
CA LEU A 34 3.33 13.18 -4.50
C LEU A 34 4.42 12.19 -4.94
N PHE A 35 4.04 10.95 -5.26
CA PHE A 35 4.95 9.92 -5.75
C PHE A 35 5.58 10.30 -7.08
N MET A 36 4.81 10.88 -8.01
CA MET A 36 5.35 11.40 -9.27
C MET A 36 6.35 12.54 -9.03
N LYS A 37 6.05 13.49 -8.13
CA LYS A 37 7.00 14.55 -7.75
C LYS A 37 8.27 13.99 -7.09
N ALA A 38 8.15 12.84 -6.42
CA ALA A 38 9.25 12.11 -5.82
C ALA A 38 9.99 11.15 -6.79
N ASN A 39 9.68 11.21 -8.10
CA ASN A 39 10.22 10.34 -9.14
C ASN A 39 9.94 8.83 -8.96
N ILE A 40 8.90 8.48 -8.21
CA ILE A 40 8.42 7.11 -8.08
C ILE A 40 7.52 6.79 -9.28
N SER A 41 7.92 5.80 -10.08
CA SER A 41 7.13 5.29 -11.21
C SER A 41 6.44 3.97 -10.86
N GLN A 42 5.42 3.60 -11.64
CA GLN A 42 4.78 2.28 -11.47
C GLN A 42 5.81 1.14 -11.56
N THR A 43 6.76 1.22 -12.49
CA THR A 43 7.83 0.21 -12.65
C THR A 43 8.71 0.11 -11.41
N SER A 44 9.03 1.22 -10.75
CA SER A 44 9.92 1.23 -9.57
C SER A 44 9.36 0.50 -8.35
N ILE A 45 8.03 0.38 -8.25
CA ILE A 45 7.33 -0.27 -7.13
C ILE A 45 6.57 -1.52 -7.54
N ARG A 46 6.62 -1.93 -8.81
CA ARG A 46 5.84 -3.05 -9.35
C ARG A 46 6.08 -4.36 -8.60
N ASN A 47 7.35 -4.71 -8.34
CA ASN A 47 7.68 -5.96 -7.65
C ASN A 47 7.18 -5.95 -6.19
N LEU A 48 7.27 -4.79 -5.52
CA LEU A 48 6.77 -4.60 -4.17
C LEU A 48 5.24 -4.72 -4.12
N PHE A 49 4.55 -4.13 -5.11
CA PHE A 49 3.10 -4.24 -5.24
C PHE A 49 2.66 -5.67 -5.52
N ASN A 50 3.30 -6.36 -6.47
CA ASN A 50 2.95 -7.73 -6.85
C ASN A 50 3.06 -8.68 -5.66
N LEU A 51 4.07 -8.51 -4.81
CA LEU A 51 4.21 -9.27 -3.57
C LEU A 51 2.94 -9.21 -2.70
N LEU A 52 2.38 -8.00 -2.51
CA LEU A 52 1.18 -7.80 -1.73
C LEU A 52 -0.07 -8.27 -2.48
N LYS A 53 -0.14 -8.00 -3.79
CA LYS A 53 -1.29 -8.37 -4.63
C LYS A 53 -1.46 -9.88 -4.72
N ASP A 54 -0.38 -10.64 -4.83
CA ASP A 54 -0.40 -12.10 -4.85
C ASP A 54 -0.96 -12.66 -3.54
N MET A 55 -0.56 -12.10 -2.39
CA MET A 55 -1.11 -12.47 -1.10
C MET A 55 -2.58 -12.08 -0.98
N ALA A 56 -2.97 -10.89 -1.42
CA ALA A 56 -4.38 -10.48 -1.45
C ALA A 56 -5.24 -11.43 -2.30
N ASN A 57 -4.75 -11.82 -3.47
CA ASN A 57 -5.45 -12.78 -4.33
C ASN A 57 -5.61 -14.14 -3.64
N ARG A 58 -4.58 -14.63 -2.95
CA ARG A 58 -4.64 -15.89 -2.16
C ARG A 58 -5.65 -15.80 -1.02
N LEU A 59 -5.66 -14.70 -0.27
CA LEU A 59 -6.70 -14.46 0.73
C LEU A 59 -8.07 -14.42 0.05
N GLN A 60 -8.28 -13.70 -1.04
CA GLN A 60 -9.60 -13.67 -1.67
C GLN A 60 -10.09 -15.05 -2.15
N ALA A 61 -9.18 -15.88 -2.65
CA ALA A 61 -9.48 -17.23 -3.12
C ALA A 61 -9.74 -18.24 -1.98
N ASP A 62 -9.05 -18.11 -0.85
CA ASP A 62 -9.11 -19.07 0.24
C ASP A 62 -9.44 -18.42 1.58
N ARG A 63 -10.68 -18.65 2.05
CA ARG A 63 -11.18 -18.13 3.34
C ARG A 63 -10.50 -18.77 4.55
N SER A 64 -10.00 -20.01 4.47
CA SER A 64 -9.34 -20.68 5.59
C SER A 64 -7.85 -20.36 5.69
N LEU A 65 -7.28 -19.69 4.70
CA LEU A 65 -5.89 -19.27 4.74
C LEU A 65 -5.60 -18.42 5.97
N ASP A 66 -4.57 -18.82 6.70
CA ASP A 66 -4.12 -18.12 7.90
C ASP A 66 -3.69 -16.68 7.57
N PHE A 67 -4.22 -15.73 8.34
CA PHE A 67 -3.90 -14.32 8.19
C PHE A 67 -2.45 -14.00 8.61
N GLY A 68 -1.82 -14.82 9.45
CA GLY A 68 -0.41 -14.68 9.81
C GLY A 68 0.51 -14.57 8.58
N ALA A 69 0.23 -15.33 7.52
CA ALA A 69 0.97 -15.27 6.26
C ALA A 69 0.89 -13.89 5.56
N ALA A 70 -0.23 -13.17 5.73
CA ALA A 70 -0.40 -11.83 5.19
C ALA A 70 0.36 -10.79 6.01
N GLN A 71 0.37 -10.92 7.35
CA GLN A 71 1.18 -10.08 8.23
C GLN A 71 2.67 -10.22 7.91
N GLU A 72 3.17 -11.45 7.80
CA GLU A 72 4.56 -11.73 7.40
C GLU A 72 4.89 -11.16 6.02
N THR A 73 3.95 -11.24 5.08
CA THR A 73 4.11 -10.67 3.75
C THR A 73 4.24 -9.14 3.81
N TYR A 74 3.46 -8.47 4.67
CA TYR A 74 3.60 -7.04 4.88
C TYR A 74 4.94 -6.67 5.52
N TYR A 75 5.40 -7.43 6.52
CA TYR A 75 6.72 -7.20 7.13
C TYR A 75 7.86 -7.35 6.11
N ARG A 76 7.76 -8.34 5.22
CA ARG A 76 8.70 -8.51 4.10
C ARG A 76 8.64 -7.33 3.13
N PHE A 77 7.45 -6.84 2.81
CA PHE A 77 7.26 -5.64 1.98
C PHE A 77 7.96 -4.42 2.60
N VAL A 78 7.73 -4.12 3.89
CA VAL A 78 8.38 -3.00 4.61
C VAL A 78 9.91 -3.15 4.60
N ARG A 79 10.42 -4.35 4.90
CA ARG A 79 11.88 -4.63 4.85
C ARG A 79 12.46 -4.36 3.45
N GLN A 80 11.75 -4.76 2.40
CA GLN A 80 12.23 -4.58 1.03
C GLN A 80 12.17 -3.12 0.59
N VAL A 81 11.16 -2.37 1.06
CA VAL A 81 11.09 -0.91 0.88
C VAL A 81 12.29 -0.24 1.55
N GLU A 82 12.58 -0.54 2.82
CA GLU A 82 13.74 0.02 3.54
C GLU A 82 15.07 -0.28 2.81
N TYR A 83 15.24 -1.52 2.33
CA TYR A 83 16.41 -1.90 1.55
C TYR A 83 16.53 -1.08 0.25
N ASN A 84 15.44 -0.90 -0.49
CA ASN A 84 15.43 -0.13 -1.73
C ASN A 84 15.68 1.37 -1.50
N VAL A 85 15.21 1.92 -0.38
CA VAL A 85 15.50 3.30 0.04
C VAL A 85 16.99 3.45 0.40
N LYS A 86 17.56 2.53 1.19
CA LYS A 86 18.99 2.53 1.52
C LYS A 86 19.88 2.46 0.28
N ARG A 87 19.44 1.76 -0.76
CA ARG A 87 20.11 1.68 -2.07
C ARG A 87 19.84 2.86 -3.01
N GLN A 88 19.06 3.85 -2.57
CA GLN A 88 18.66 5.02 -3.37
C GLN A 88 17.89 4.66 -4.65
N VAL A 89 17.27 3.47 -4.69
CA VAL A 89 16.43 3.00 -5.81
C VAL A 89 14.99 3.50 -5.64
N LEU A 90 14.59 3.79 -4.41
CA LEU A 90 13.26 4.25 -4.05
C LEU A 90 13.34 5.48 -3.15
N ASN A 91 12.44 6.44 -3.36
CA ASN A 91 12.39 7.65 -2.56
C ASN A 91 11.88 7.35 -1.13
N PRO A 92 12.47 7.92 -0.06
CA PRO A 92 12.03 7.71 1.32
C PRO A 92 10.55 7.96 1.60
N ILE A 93 9.87 8.80 0.81
CA ILE A 93 8.43 9.04 0.96
C ILE A 93 7.60 7.75 0.83
N PHE A 94 8.07 6.77 0.05
CA PHE A 94 7.39 5.48 -0.07
C PHE A 94 7.58 4.62 1.19
N GLN A 95 8.73 4.76 1.88
CA GLN A 95 8.96 4.11 3.16
C GLN A 95 8.06 4.69 4.24
N GLU A 96 7.90 6.03 4.28
CA GLU A 96 6.92 6.65 5.17
C GLU A 96 5.51 6.09 4.90
N PHE A 97 5.16 5.87 3.62
CA PHE A 97 3.84 5.36 3.25
C PHE A 97 3.63 3.92 3.72
N ALA A 98 4.63 3.06 3.54
CA ALA A 98 4.61 1.69 3.99
C ALA A 98 4.59 1.59 5.53
N ALA A 99 5.40 2.39 6.22
CA ALA A 99 5.48 2.37 7.67
C ALA A 99 4.22 2.96 8.31
N GLY A 100 3.67 4.05 7.76
CA GLY A 100 2.48 4.72 8.29
C GLY A 100 1.21 3.88 8.24
N HIS A 101 1.19 2.81 7.44
CA HIS A 101 0.07 1.88 7.35
C HIS A 101 0.36 0.50 7.96
N LEU A 102 1.50 0.32 8.63
CA LEU A 102 1.91 -0.99 9.16
C LEU A 102 0.86 -1.57 10.10
N ASP A 103 0.43 -0.80 11.09
CA ASP A 103 -0.49 -1.28 12.12
C ASP A 103 -1.86 -1.60 11.55
N VAL A 104 -2.38 -0.73 10.66
CA VAL A 104 -3.70 -0.95 10.03
C VAL A 104 -3.65 -2.14 9.07
N ALA A 105 -2.65 -2.21 8.18
CA ALA A 105 -2.61 -3.24 7.13
C ALA A 105 -2.30 -4.65 7.68
N THR A 106 -1.78 -4.73 8.91
CA THR A 106 -1.52 -6.01 9.60
C THR A 106 -2.53 -6.33 10.69
N LYS A 107 -3.57 -5.49 10.86
CA LYS A 107 -4.61 -5.65 11.88
C LYS A 107 -5.46 -6.89 11.63
N ASP A 108 -6.03 -6.99 10.42
CA ASP A 108 -6.88 -8.09 10.02
C ASP A 108 -6.93 -8.23 8.49
N ARG A 109 -7.60 -9.30 8.04
CA ARG A 109 -7.78 -9.63 6.64
C ARG A 109 -8.42 -8.50 5.83
N GLY A 110 -9.43 -7.84 6.40
CA GLY A 110 -10.16 -6.77 5.72
C GLY A 110 -9.23 -5.60 5.45
N GLU A 111 -8.50 -5.15 6.47
CA GLU A 111 -7.58 -4.02 6.36
C GLU A 111 -6.40 -4.31 5.44
N PHE A 112 -5.86 -5.54 5.44
CA PHE A 112 -4.83 -5.91 4.46
C PHE A 112 -5.35 -5.78 3.02
N LEU A 113 -6.56 -6.30 2.75
CA LEU A 113 -7.18 -6.18 1.43
C LEU A 113 -7.48 -4.72 1.08
N GLY A 114 -7.93 -3.92 2.05
CA GLY A 114 -8.17 -2.49 1.89
C GLY A 114 -6.88 -1.72 1.54
N PHE A 115 -5.76 -2.05 2.19
CA PHE A 115 -4.47 -1.46 1.86
C PHE A 115 -4.05 -1.80 0.42
N VAL A 116 -4.21 -3.06 0.01
CA VAL A 116 -3.86 -3.48 -1.36
C VAL A 116 -4.74 -2.78 -2.39
N GLU A 117 -6.02 -2.56 -2.10
CA GLU A 117 -6.93 -1.81 -2.98
C GLU A 117 -6.54 -0.33 -3.06
N TYR A 118 -6.16 0.28 -1.92
CA TYR A 118 -5.66 1.65 -1.90
C TYR A 118 -4.38 1.79 -2.74
N LEU A 119 -3.42 0.89 -2.54
CA LEU A 119 -2.18 0.87 -3.31
C LEU A 119 -2.46 0.65 -4.81
N THR A 120 -3.41 -0.24 -5.15
CA THR A 120 -3.86 -0.45 -6.53
C THR A 120 -4.40 0.85 -7.14
N SER A 121 -5.23 1.58 -6.40
CA SER A 121 -5.80 2.87 -6.83
C SER A 121 -4.75 3.95 -7.04
N ILE A 122 -3.69 3.97 -6.23
CA ILE A 122 -2.53 4.85 -6.42
C ILE A 122 -1.77 4.46 -7.69
N LEU A 123 -1.42 3.18 -7.84
CA LEU A 123 -0.65 2.68 -8.99
C LEU A 123 -1.34 2.93 -10.32
N ALA A 124 -2.68 2.80 -10.37
CA ALA A 124 -3.47 3.07 -11.56
C ALA A 124 -3.33 4.53 -12.07
N ARG A 125 -2.87 5.45 -11.22
CA ARG A 125 -2.66 6.87 -11.54
C ARG A 125 -1.20 7.24 -11.76
N LEU A 126 -0.27 6.32 -11.49
CA LEU A 126 1.14 6.55 -11.77
C LEU A 126 1.40 6.44 -13.27
N LYS A 127 2.30 7.28 -13.79
CA LYS A 127 2.76 7.14 -15.18
C LYS A 127 3.55 5.84 -15.33
N THR A 128 3.25 5.10 -16.39
CA THR A 128 4.15 4.10 -16.95
C THR A 128 5.32 4.86 -17.57
N LYS A 129 6.53 4.65 -17.02
CA LYS A 129 7.75 5.22 -17.62
C LYS A 129 8.09 4.47 -18.91
#